data_AF-A0A5K8CJV6-F1
#
_entry.id   AF-A0A5K8CJV6-F1
#
_cell.length_a   1.000
_cell.length_b   1.000
_cell.length_c   1.000
_cell.angle_alpha   90.00
_cell.angle_beta   90.00
_cell.angle_gamma   90.00
#
_symmetry.space_group_name_H-M   'P 1'
#
loop_
_entity.id
_entity.type
_entity.pdbx_description
1 polymer ?
#
loop_
_entity_poly.entity_id
_entity_poly.type
_entity_poly.pdbx_seq_one_letter_code
_entity_poly.pdbx_strand_id
1 'polypeptide(L)'
;DRYVVIAKPIYATKITKPVAVVCLIVCAGHALIWTVPPLIGWNRYILEGAGLSCSVDFESREASDRVYQVAIFVFCFFLPMIIILSCYYHVFMTVRHISRNTTFGKDSDVAKKNRRIEEKMFRTCLAMFGGFLFAWTPYAVVSLYVTFGDPLSVPTAVVTTLSVWAKGSVVVNPSTYVLTNPMFRAAMAPQLPCGLLRNLLLPKEDDEEEERAPNRRCSAVAPVQEDSM
;
A
#
# COMPACT_ATOMS: atom_id res chain seq x y z
N ASP A 1 -6.51 0.77 -8.05
CA ASP A 1 -5.60 1.54 -8.92
C ASP A 1 -4.67 0.63 -9.73
N ARG A 2 -3.55 0.13 -9.19
CA ARG A 2 -2.59 -0.72 -9.94
C ARG A 2 -3.18 -1.96 -10.60
N TYR A 3 -4.08 -2.68 -9.91
CA TYR A 3 -4.82 -3.80 -10.51
C TYR A 3 -5.56 -3.40 -11.78
N VAL A 4 -6.24 -2.25 -11.78
CA VAL A 4 -7.01 -1.77 -12.93
C VAL A 4 -6.06 -1.38 -14.05
N VAL A 5 -4.95 -0.71 -13.75
CA VAL A 5 -3.97 -0.30 -14.75
C VAL A 5 -3.29 -1.50 -15.42
N ILE A 6 -2.90 -2.52 -14.66
CA ILE A 6 -2.14 -3.67 -15.17
C ILE A 6 -3.05 -4.76 -15.74
N ALA A 7 -4.10 -5.14 -15.00
CA ALA A 7 -4.96 -6.26 -15.38
C ALA A 7 -6.17 -5.86 -16.25
N LYS A 8 -6.56 -4.57 -16.25
CA LYS A 8 -7.73 -4.07 -17.00
C LYS A 8 -7.48 -2.71 -17.69
N PRO A 9 -6.55 -2.64 -18.67
CA PRO A 9 -6.09 -1.38 -19.26
C PRO A 9 -7.21 -0.50 -19.86
N ILE A 10 -8.29 -1.09 -20.35
CA ILE A 10 -9.48 -0.37 -20.86
C ILE A 10 -10.15 0.48 -19.77
N TYR A 11 -10.04 0.08 -18.50
CA TYR A 11 -10.60 0.79 -17.35
C TYR A 11 -9.58 1.74 -16.70
N ALA A 12 -8.30 1.67 -17.07
CA ALA A 12 -7.25 2.54 -16.53
C ALA A 12 -7.50 4.02 -16.86
N THR A 13 -8.07 4.29 -18.04
CA THR A 13 -8.44 5.66 -18.48
C THR A 13 -9.52 6.31 -17.61
N LYS A 14 -10.24 5.53 -16.80
CA LYS A 14 -11.26 6.04 -15.87
C LYS A 14 -10.68 6.51 -14.53
N ILE A 15 -9.39 6.25 -14.26
CA ILE A 15 -8.73 6.74 -13.04
C ILE A 15 -8.32 8.20 -13.23
N THR A 16 -9.19 9.10 -12.78
CA THR A 16 -9.02 10.55 -12.88
C THR A 16 -8.79 11.18 -11.51
N LYS A 17 -8.32 12.43 -11.47
CA LYS A 17 -8.13 13.16 -10.20
C LYS A 17 -9.40 13.23 -9.33
N PRO A 18 -10.60 13.51 -9.87
CA PRO A 18 -11.83 13.47 -9.09
C PRO A 18 -12.11 12.10 -8.48
N VAL A 19 -11.90 11.01 -9.24
CA VAL A 19 -12.06 9.64 -8.73
C VAL A 19 -11.07 9.37 -7.60
N ALA A 20 -9.82 9.82 -7.71
CA ALA A 20 -8.83 9.69 -6.64
C ALA A 20 -9.24 10.44 -5.37
N VAL A 21 -9.76 11.67 -5.50
CA VAL A 21 -10.28 12.45 -4.35
C VAL A 21 -11.45 11.74 -3.68
N VAL A 22 -12.40 11.21 -4.44
CA VAL A 22 -13.52 10.42 -3.90
C VAL A 22 -12.99 9.19 -3.15
N CYS A 23 -12.04 8.46 -3.71
CA CYS A 23 -11.41 7.32 -3.03
C CYS A 23 -10.74 7.72 -1.70
N LEU A 24 -10.06 8.87 -1.66
CA LEU A 24 -9.45 9.38 -0.43
C LEU A 24 -10.51 9.72 0.64
N ILE A 25 -11.60 10.37 0.25
CA ILE A 25 -12.71 10.68 1.15
C ILE A 25 -13.33 9.39 1.70
N VAL A 26 -13.54 8.38 0.84
CA VAL A 26 -14.06 7.07 1.26
C VAL A 26 -13.10 6.38 2.24
N CYS A 27 -11.79 6.40 1.98
CA CYS A 27 -10.79 5.84 2.89
C CYS A 27 -10.77 6.58 4.24
N ALA A 28 -10.86 7.91 4.23
CA ALA A 28 -10.91 8.72 5.44
C ALA A 28 -12.19 8.45 6.24
N GLY A 29 -13.34 8.40 5.56
CA GLY A 29 -14.62 8.05 6.18
C GLY A 29 -14.60 6.65 6.78
N HIS A 30 -14.05 5.66 6.07
CA HIS A 30 -13.87 4.31 6.60
C HIS A 30 -12.99 4.29 7.86
N ALA A 31 -11.88 5.04 7.87
CA ALA A 31 -11.04 5.15 9.06
C ALA A 31 -11.83 5.73 10.25
N LEU A 32 -12.60 6.80 10.04
CA LEU A 32 -13.42 7.42 11.08
C LEU A 32 -14.53 6.49 11.60
N ILE A 33 -15.16 5.70 10.73
CA ILE A 33 -16.19 4.72 11.12
C ILE A 33 -15.65 3.73 12.16
N TRP A 34 -14.36 3.40 12.12
CA TRP A 34 -13.77 2.45 13.05
C TRP A 34 -12.96 3.09 14.18
N THR A 35 -12.59 4.37 14.12
CA THR A 35 -11.83 5.03 15.20
C THR A 35 -12.68 5.91 16.11
N VAL A 36 -13.84 6.38 15.64
CA VAL A 36 -14.75 7.23 16.43
C VAL A 36 -15.61 6.43 17.43
N PRO A 37 -16.11 5.21 17.14
CA PRO A 37 -17.03 4.52 18.05
C PRO A 37 -16.52 4.35 19.50
N PRO A 38 -15.23 4.03 19.76
CA PRO A 38 -14.71 3.97 21.13
C PRO A 38 -14.71 5.30 21.88
N LEU A 39 -14.79 6.43 21.17
CA LEU A 39 -14.89 7.76 21.77
C LEU A 39 -16.32 8.10 22.22
N ILE A 40 -17.32 7.43 21.65
CA ILE A 40 -18.74 7.68 21.89
C ILE A 40 -19.44 6.51 22.60
N GLY A 41 -18.68 5.54 23.10
CA GLY A 41 -19.16 4.50 24.01
C GLY A 41 -19.35 3.10 23.39
N TRP A 42 -18.97 2.88 22.14
CA TRP A 42 -18.90 1.53 21.58
C TRP A 42 -17.45 1.04 21.61
N ASN A 43 -17.12 0.21 22.62
CA ASN A 43 -15.75 -0.02 23.11
C ASN A 43 -15.13 1.27 23.72
N ARG A 44 -13.84 1.22 24.07
CA ARG A 44 -13.13 2.30 24.78
C ARG A 44 -11.63 2.23 24.50
N TYR A 45 -10.96 3.38 24.50
CA TYR A 45 -9.50 3.43 24.45
C TYR A 45 -8.92 3.32 25.86
N ILE A 46 -8.06 2.33 26.08
CA ILE A 46 -7.37 2.08 27.35
C ILE A 46 -5.86 2.01 27.15
N LEU A 47 -5.12 2.15 28.24
CA LEU A 47 -3.70 1.85 28.27
C LEU A 47 -3.50 0.35 28.09
N GLU A 48 -2.64 -0.04 27.14
CA GLU A 48 -2.32 -1.44 26.87
C GLU A 48 -0.95 -1.83 27.43
N GLY A 49 -0.80 -3.12 27.76
CA GLY A 49 0.47 -3.70 28.18
C GLY A 49 1.07 -2.97 29.38
N ALA A 50 2.32 -2.50 29.24
CA ALA A 50 3.05 -1.81 30.31
C ALA A 50 2.58 -0.36 30.55
N GLY A 51 1.49 0.09 29.91
CA GLY A 51 0.97 1.45 30.05
C GLY A 51 1.74 2.51 29.24
N LEU A 52 2.47 2.09 28.22
CA LEU A 52 3.29 2.97 27.35
C LEU A 52 2.57 3.39 26.06
N SER A 53 1.43 2.75 25.75
CA SER A 53 0.62 3.06 24.57
C SER A 53 -0.86 2.88 24.88
N CYS A 54 -1.70 3.47 24.04
CA CYS A 54 -3.14 3.28 24.08
C CYS A 54 -3.60 2.41 22.92
N SER A 55 -4.61 1.59 23.18
CA SER A 55 -5.33 0.81 22.17
C SER A 55 -6.80 0.69 22.54
N VAL A 56 -7.57 0.05 21.66
CA VAL A 56 -8.94 -0.35 22.00
C VAL A 56 -8.89 -1.42 23.09
N ASP A 57 -9.93 -1.47 23.91
CA ASP A 57 -10.04 -2.44 24.99
C ASP A 57 -10.37 -3.82 24.42
N PHE A 58 -9.34 -4.66 24.23
CA PHE A 58 -9.45 -6.06 23.83
C PHE A 58 -9.72 -7.00 25.01
N GLU A 59 -9.63 -6.51 26.25
CA GLU A 59 -9.82 -7.32 27.46
C GLU A 59 -11.29 -7.34 27.91
N SER A 60 -12.07 -6.33 27.51
CA SER A 60 -13.49 -6.23 27.81
C SER A 60 -14.27 -7.47 27.41
N ARG A 61 -15.15 -7.90 28.32
CA ARG A 61 -16.01 -9.08 28.17
C ARG A 61 -17.45 -8.74 27.88
N GLU A 62 -17.79 -7.46 27.79
CA GLU A 62 -19.12 -7.02 27.39
C GLU A 62 -19.40 -7.47 25.95
N ALA A 63 -20.61 -7.99 25.71
CA ALA A 63 -20.98 -8.50 24.39
C ALA A 63 -20.88 -7.42 23.30
N SER A 64 -21.27 -6.18 23.63
CA SER A 64 -21.17 -5.02 22.74
C SER A 64 -19.72 -4.75 22.30
N ASP A 65 -18.79 -4.77 23.26
CA ASP A 65 -17.37 -4.54 23.03
C ASP A 65 -16.74 -5.65 22.20
N ARG A 66 -17.12 -6.92 22.44
CA ARG A 66 -16.63 -8.04 21.63
C ARG A 66 -17.09 -7.98 20.19
N VAL A 67 -18.33 -7.56 19.94
CA VAL A 67 -18.81 -7.35 18.56
C VAL A 67 -17.95 -6.31 17.85
N TYR A 68 -17.61 -5.21 18.53
CA TYR A 68 -16.69 -4.21 17.98
C TYR A 68 -15.28 -4.75 17.74
N GLN A 69 -14.70 -5.47 18.71
CA GLN A 69 -13.38 -6.09 18.59
C GLN A 69 -13.31 -7.04 17.38
N VAL A 70 -14.33 -7.89 17.17
CA VAL A 70 -14.38 -8.77 16.00
C VAL A 70 -14.56 -7.98 14.72
N ALA A 71 -15.43 -6.96 14.72
CA ALA A 71 -15.68 -6.14 13.56
C ALA A 71 -14.42 -5.40 13.09
N ILE A 72 -13.61 -4.82 13.99
CA ILE A 72 -12.38 -4.13 13.60
C ILE A 72 -11.37 -5.09 12.95
N PHE A 73 -11.24 -6.34 13.44
CA PHE A 73 -10.40 -7.33 12.76
C PHE A 73 -10.93 -7.71 11.38
N VAL A 74 -12.23 -7.93 11.25
CA VAL A 74 -12.83 -8.31 9.97
C VAL A 74 -12.68 -7.20 8.93
N PHE A 75 -13.07 -5.97 9.27
CA PHE A 75 -13.15 -4.87 8.30
C PHE A 75 -11.83 -4.10 8.12
N CYS A 76 -10.97 -4.03 9.14
CA CYS A 76 -9.71 -3.28 9.07
C CYS A 76 -8.48 -4.16 8.84
N PHE A 77 -8.59 -5.48 8.98
CA PHE A 77 -7.45 -6.40 8.79
C PHE A 77 -7.73 -7.47 7.73
N PHE A 78 -8.69 -8.37 7.97
CA PHE A 78 -8.92 -9.52 7.09
C PHE A 78 -9.52 -9.16 5.72
N LEU A 79 -10.54 -8.31 5.68
CA LEU A 79 -11.17 -7.90 4.43
C LEU A 79 -10.19 -7.14 3.51
N PRO A 80 -9.44 -6.12 3.98
CA PRO A 80 -8.39 -5.48 3.18
C PRO A 80 -7.35 -6.48 2.69
N MET A 81 -6.94 -7.43 3.54
CA MET A 81 -5.99 -8.47 3.16
C MET A 81 -6.52 -9.35 2.02
N ILE A 82 -7.75 -9.84 2.12
CA ILE A 82 -8.37 -10.67 1.07
C ILE A 82 -8.49 -9.89 -0.24
N ILE A 83 -8.94 -8.64 -0.19
CA ILE A 83 -9.08 -7.78 -1.37
C ILE A 83 -7.72 -7.61 -2.07
N ILE A 84 -6.67 -7.29 -1.30
CA ILE A 84 -5.34 -7.04 -1.84
C ILE A 84 -4.73 -8.32 -2.42
N LEU A 85 -4.80 -9.45 -1.69
CA LEU A 85 -4.32 -10.75 -2.18
C LEU A 85 -5.06 -11.18 -3.46
N SER A 86 -6.38 -10.97 -3.52
CA SER A 86 -7.18 -11.28 -4.71
C SER A 86 -6.77 -10.42 -5.90
N CYS A 87 -6.60 -9.11 -5.69
CA CYS A 87 -6.06 -8.21 -6.72
C CYS A 87 -4.71 -8.72 -7.23
N TYR A 88 -3.82 -9.13 -6.33
CA TYR A 88 -2.49 -9.61 -6.66
C TYR A 88 -2.49 -10.93 -7.43
N TYR A 89 -3.31 -11.87 -7.00
CA TYR A 89 -3.52 -13.12 -7.71
C TYR A 89 -3.97 -12.87 -9.15
N HIS A 90 -4.96 -12.00 -9.36
CA HIS A 90 -5.44 -11.69 -10.70
C HIS A 90 -4.42 -10.93 -11.56
N VAL A 91 -3.62 -10.02 -10.99
CA VAL A 91 -2.50 -9.40 -11.73
C VAL A 91 -1.52 -10.47 -12.19
N PHE A 92 -1.06 -11.33 -11.28
CA PHE A 92 -0.10 -12.38 -11.59
C PHE A 92 -0.60 -13.32 -12.70
N MET A 93 -1.86 -13.75 -12.60
CA MET A 93 -2.51 -14.59 -13.61
C MET A 93 -2.59 -13.88 -14.98
N THR A 94 -2.90 -12.57 -14.99
CA THR A 94 -2.98 -11.78 -16.23
C THR A 94 -1.60 -11.66 -16.89
N VAL A 95 -0.56 -11.35 -16.11
CA VAL A 95 0.83 -11.26 -16.61
C VAL A 95 1.29 -12.61 -17.18
N ARG A 96 1.00 -13.73 -16.51
CA ARG A 96 1.33 -15.08 -16.98
C ARG A 96 0.60 -15.44 -18.27
N HIS A 97 -0.68 -15.06 -18.39
CA HIS A 97 -1.47 -15.30 -19.60
C HIS A 97 -0.95 -14.49 -20.80
N ILE A 98 -0.66 -13.20 -20.60
CA ILE A 98 -0.07 -12.35 -21.65
C ILE A 98 1.30 -12.91 -22.09
N SER A 99 2.14 -13.34 -21.14
CA SER A 99 3.45 -13.94 -21.44
C SER A 99 3.35 -15.22 -22.28
N ARG A 100 2.30 -16.04 -22.08
CA ARG A 100 2.07 -17.27 -22.86
C ARG A 100 1.46 -17.04 -24.24
N ASN A 101 0.57 -16.06 -24.38
CA ASN A 101 -0.21 -15.87 -25.62
C ASN A 101 0.36 -14.79 -26.55
N THR A 102 1.31 -13.98 -26.08
CA THR A 102 1.94 -12.97 -26.92
C THR A 102 3.24 -13.53 -27.49
N THR A 103 3.24 -13.87 -28.78
CA THR A 103 4.49 -13.98 -29.55
C THR A 103 5.18 -12.62 -29.49
N PHE A 104 6.31 -12.52 -28.80
CA PHE A 104 7.13 -11.31 -28.67
C PHE A 104 7.31 -10.65 -30.05
N GLY A 105 6.63 -9.53 -30.33
CA GLY A 105 6.81 -8.90 -31.65
C GLY A 105 6.04 -7.62 -31.99
N LYS A 106 4.96 -7.22 -31.29
CA LYS A 106 4.14 -6.07 -31.72
C LYS A 106 3.89 -4.95 -30.69
N ASP A 107 4.41 -5.06 -29.47
CA ASP A 107 4.34 -3.96 -28.51
C ASP A 107 5.47 -2.95 -28.77
N SER A 108 5.12 -1.66 -28.88
CA SER A 108 6.10 -0.57 -28.97
C SER A 108 7.00 -0.54 -27.73
N ASP A 109 8.24 -0.06 -27.89
CA ASP A 109 9.17 0.02 -26.76
C ASP A 109 8.65 0.93 -25.63
N VAL A 110 7.84 1.93 -25.98
CA VAL A 110 7.12 2.79 -25.03
C VAL A 110 6.09 2.00 -24.22
N ALA A 111 5.30 1.12 -24.86
CA ALA A 111 4.30 0.30 -24.16
C ALA A 111 4.96 -0.72 -23.22
N LYS A 112 6.07 -1.35 -23.65
CA LYS A 112 6.87 -2.25 -22.81
C LYS A 112 7.47 -1.54 -21.60
N LYS A 113 8.02 -0.33 -21.79
CA LYS A 113 8.57 0.50 -20.71
C LYS A 113 7.48 0.87 -19.69
N ASN A 114 6.33 1.35 -20.14
CA ASN A 114 5.22 1.69 -19.24
C ASN A 114 4.75 0.48 -18.42
N ARG A 115 4.68 -0.72 -19.01
CA ARG A 115 4.34 -1.94 -18.28
C ARG A 115 5.36 -2.27 -17.19
N ARG A 116 6.66 -2.15 -17.47
CA ARG A 116 7.73 -2.39 -16.47
C ARG A 116 7.64 -1.42 -15.30
N ILE A 117 7.39 -0.14 -15.57
CA ILE A 117 7.19 0.88 -14.52
C ILE A 117 5.99 0.51 -13.64
N GLU A 118 4.86 0.14 -14.25
CA GLU A 118 3.66 -0.28 -13.52
C GLU A 118 3.89 -1.55 -12.69
N GLU A 119 4.61 -2.54 -13.22
CA GLU A 119 5.00 -3.75 -12.48
C GLU A 119 5.93 -3.43 -11.29
N LYS A 120 6.88 -2.50 -11.45
CA LYS A 120 7.78 -2.03 -10.37
C LYS A 120 6.97 -1.34 -9.28
N MET A 121 6.08 -0.40 -9.64
CA MET A 121 5.18 0.28 -8.70
C MET A 121 4.26 -0.69 -7.96
N PHE A 122 3.72 -1.68 -8.66
CA PHE A 122 2.91 -2.74 -8.07
C PHE A 122 3.70 -3.59 -7.07
N ARG A 123 4.93 -3.97 -7.39
CA ARG A 123 5.84 -4.69 -6.49
C ARG A 123 6.17 -3.88 -5.24
N THR A 124 6.38 -2.58 -5.39
CA THR A 124 6.53 -1.64 -4.26
C THR A 124 5.28 -1.64 -3.38
N CYS A 125 4.07 -1.59 -3.96
CA CYS A 125 2.82 -1.69 -3.20
C CYS A 125 2.70 -3.01 -2.42
N LEU A 126 3.08 -4.13 -3.05
CA LEU A 126 3.08 -5.45 -2.43
C LEU A 126 4.08 -5.53 -1.27
N ALA A 127 5.27 -4.97 -1.42
CA ALA A 127 6.28 -4.94 -0.36
C ALA A 127 5.79 -4.14 0.86
N MET A 128 5.20 -2.96 0.65
CA MET A 128 4.62 -2.15 1.73
C MET A 128 3.50 -2.90 2.46
N PHE A 129 2.57 -3.49 1.70
CA PHE A 129 1.46 -4.25 2.28
C PHE A 129 1.93 -5.51 3.02
N GLY A 130 2.89 -6.25 2.46
CA GLY A 130 3.49 -7.41 3.11
C GLY A 130 4.19 -7.04 4.41
N GLY A 131 4.91 -5.92 4.43
CA GLY A 131 5.53 -5.39 5.65
C GLY A 131 4.50 -4.96 6.69
N PHE A 132 3.39 -4.34 6.28
CA PHE A 132 2.27 -4.03 7.18
C PHE A 132 1.70 -5.31 7.81
N LEU A 133 1.39 -6.34 7.02
CA LEU A 133 0.88 -7.61 7.56
C LEU A 133 1.88 -8.26 8.50
N PHE A 134 3.16 -8.30 8.12
CA PHE A 134 4.21 -8.87 8.97
C PHE A 134 4.28 -8.16 10.33
N ALA A 135 4.14 -6.84 10.34
CA ALA A 135 4.18 -6.06 11.57
C ALA A 135 2.92 -6.23 12.43
N TRP A 136 1.73 -6.24 11.80
CA TRP A 136 0.46 -6.25 12.52
C TRP A 136 -0.05 -7.64 12.88
N THR A 137 0.31 -8.70 12.14
CA THR A 137 -0.19 -10.06 12.40
C THR A 137 0.11 -10.55 13.82
N PRO A 138 1.34 -10.43 14.37
CA PRO A 138 1.61 -10.86 15.74
C PRO A 138 0.72 -10.15 16.77
N TYR A 139 0.53 -8.84 16.61
CA TYR A 139 -0.33 -8.06 17.50
C TYR A 139 -1.81 -8.41 17.34
N ALA A 140 -2.27 -8.65 16.11
CA ALA A 140 -3.64 -9.10 15.85
C ALA A 140 -3.92 -10.46 16.48
N VAL A 141 -2.98 -11.41 16.37
CA VAL A 141 -3.09 -12.74 16.98
C VAL A 141 -3.18 -12.65 18.50
N VAL A 142 -2.29 -11.88 19.15
CA VAL A 142 -2.34 -11.76 20.62
C VAL A 142 -3.61 -11.03 21.09
N SER A 143 -4.06 -10.02 20.35
CA SER A 143 -5.28 -9.26 20.68
C SER A 143 -6.55 -10.11 20.52
N LEU A 144 -6.63 -10.93 19.46
CA LEU A 144 -7.70 -11.91 19.28
C LEU A 144 -7.65 -13.00 20.37
N TYR A 145 -6.45 -13.46 20.72
CA TYR A 145 -6.28 -14.41 21.80
C TYR A 145 -6.78 -13.83 23.14
N VAL A 146 -6.45 -12.59 23.47
CA VAL A 146 -6.96 -11.89 24.66
C VAL A 146 -8.48 -11.71 24.58
N THR A 147 -9.02 -11.35 23.42
CA THR A 147 -10.47 -11.16 23.17
C THR A 147 -11.30 -12.42 23.50
N PHE A 148 -10.81 -13.60 23.15
CA PHE A 148 -11.54 -14.87 23.33
C PHE A 148 -11.05 -15.75 24.48
N GLY A 149 -9.79 -15.58 24.90
CA GLY A 149 -9.14 -16.33 25.97
C GLY A 149 -8.98 -15.50 27.25
N ASP A 150 -8.10 -15.95 28.14
CA ASP A 150 -7.80 -15.27 29.42
C ASP A 150 -6.69 -14.22 29.24
N PRO A 151 -6.89 -12.92 29.53
CA PRO A 151 -5.86 -11.90 29.39
C PRO A 151 -4.65 -12.16 30.29
N LEU A 152 -4.87 -12.75 31.47
CA LEU A 152 -3.84 -12.99 32.46
C LEU A 152 -2.82 -14.06 32.02
N SER A 153 -3.16 -14.83 30.99
CA SER A 153 -2.28 -15.85 30.42
C SER A 153 -1.19 -15.28 29.49
N VAL A 154 -1.31 -14.03 29.06
CA VAL A 154 -0.33 -13.37 28.18
C VAL A 154 0.55 -12.42 28.99
N PRO A 155 1.88 -12.59 29.00
CA PRO A 155 2.77 -11.67 29.69
C PRO A 155 2.68 -10.24 29.13
N THR A 156 2.62 -9.25 30.02
CA THR A 156 2.58 -7.81 29.68
C THR A 156 3.70 -7.39 28.72
N ALA A 157 4.89 -7.95 28.88
CA ALA A 157 6.04 -7.66 28.02
C ALA A 157 5.80 -8.10 26.56
N VAL A 158 5.08 -9.21 26.35
CA VAL A 158 4.74 -9.71 25.00
C VAL A 158 3.75 -8.77 24.33
N VAL A 159 2.65 -8.41 25.00
CA VAL A 159 1.66 -7.46 24.48
C VAL A 159 2.32 -6.13 24.12
N THR A 160 3.14 -5.60 25.03
CA THR A 160 3.85 -4.32 24.83
C THR A 160 4.77 -4.39 23.62
N THR A 161 5.63 -5.43 23.52
CA THR A 161 6.58 -5.57 22.42
C THR A 161 5.87 -5.67 21.07
N LEU A 162 4.83 -6.51 20.98
CA LEU A 162 4.08 -6.70 19.74
C LEU A 162 3.29 -5.45 19.36
N SER A 163 2.73 -4.72 20.32
CA SER A 163 2.03 -3.45 20.06
C SER A 163 2.97 -2.37 19.50
N VAL A 164 4.16 -2.22 20.07
CA VAL A 164 5.17 -1.25 19.62
C VAL A 164 5.69 -1.63 18.24
N TRP A 165 5.95 -2.92 18.00
CA TRP A 165 6.35 -3.44 16.70
C TRP A 165 5.31 -3.14 15.61
N ALA A 166 4.03 -3.42 15.89
CA ALA A 166 2.94 -3.12 14.97
C ALA A 166 2.82 -1.63 14.66
N LYS A 167 2.85 -0.77 15.69
CA LYS A 167 2.77 0.71 15.52
C LYS A 167 3.99 1.27 14.78
N GLY A 168 5.16 0.64 14.92
CA GLY A 168 6.38 0.98 14.18
C GLY A 168 6.33 0.72 12.66
N SER A 169 5.33 -0.05 12.19
CA SER A 169 5.15 -0.38 10.77
C SER A 169 5.07 0.82 9.83
N VAL A 170 4.70 2.00 10.34
CA VAL A 170 4.63 3.25 9.56
C VAL A 170 5.95 3.60 8.87
N VAL A 171 7.09 3.17 9.43
CA VAL A 171 8.44 3.39 8.88
C VAL A 171 8.70 2.55 7.62
N VAL A 172 7.99 1.43 7.46
CA VAL A 172 8.16 0.53 6.31
C VAL A 172 7.81 1.24 5.00
N ASN A 173 6.78 2.10 5.00
CA ASN A 173 6.30 2.74 3.78
C ASN A 173 7.36 3.69 3.17
N PRO A 174 7.86 4.74 3.87
CA PRO A 174 8.93 5.59 3.34
C PRO A 174 10.20 4.80 2.99
N SER A 175 10.58 3.82 3.83
CA SER A 175 11.78 3.00 3.58
C SER A 175 11.67 2.23 2.27
N THR A 176 10.50 1.65 2.00
CA THR A 176 10.26 0.93 0.75
C THR A 176 10.32 1.87 -0.46
N TYR A 177 9.77 3.09 -0.36
CA TYR A 177 9.88 4.08 -1.44
C TYR A 177 11.33 4.50 -1.69
N VAL A 178 12.09 4.76 -0.63
CA VAL A 178 13.52 5.08 -0.75
C VAL A 178 14.27 3.95 -1.46
N LEU A 179 13.98 2.69 -1.16
CA LEU A 179 14.69 1.55 -1.76
C LEU A 179 14.26 1.24 -3.20
N THR A 180 13.03 1.59 -3.60
CA THR A 180 12.43 1.10 -4.85
C THR A 180 12.10 2.17 -5.88
N ASN A 181 12.05 3.45 -5.49
CA ASN A 181 11.61 4.54 -6.35
C ASN A 181 12.74 5.58 -6.57
N PRO A 182 13.43 5.55 -7.73
CA PRO A 182 14.48 6.50 -8.07
C PRO A 182 14.03 7.96 -8.07
N MET A 183 12.85 8.26 -8.62
CA MET A 183 12.28 9.62 -8.61
C MET A 183 12.06 10.12 -7.18
N PHE A 184 11.57 9.25 -6.29
CA PHE A 184 11.36 9.61 -4.90
C PHE A 184 12.68 9.98 -4.22
N ARG A 185 13.75 9.20 -4.45
CA ARG A 185 15.07 9.52 -3.92
C ARG A 185 15.63 10.82 -4.50
N ALA A 186 15.48 11.05 -5.80
CA ALA A 186 15.93 12.27 -6.47
C ALA A 186 15.21 13.52 -5.92
N ALA A 187 13.92 13.42 -5.60
CA ALA A 187 13.16 14.49 -4.98
C ALA A 187 13.52 14.72 -3.49
N MET A 188 13.91 13.66 -2.77
CA MET A 188 14.35 13.75 -1.36
C MET A 188 15.78 14.26 -1.19
N ALA A 189 16.70 13.90 -2.09
CA ALA A 189 18.13 14.19 -1.95
C ALA A 189 18.48 15.68 -1.71
N PRO A 190 17.80 16.67 -2.33
CA PRO A 190 18.03 18.09 -2.06
C PRO A 190 17.57 18.54 -0.66
N GLN A 191 16.66 17.81 -0.01
CA GLN A 191 16.11 18.17 1.30
C GLN A 191 16.96 17.67 2.47
N LEU A 192 17.98 16.85 2.20
CA LEU A 192 18.80 16.24 3.25
C LEU A 192 20.00 17.11 3.63
N PRO A 193 20.23 17.37 4.93
CA PRO A 193 21.30 18.23 5.40
C PRO A 193 22.70 17.58 5.27
N CYS A 194 22.78 16.27 5.08
CA CYS A 194 24.05 15.52 5.03
C CYS A 194 24.44 15.11 3.61
N GLY A 195 25.62 15.55 3.16
CA GLY A 195 26.19 15.21 1.85
C GLY A 195 26.41 13.70 1.64
N LEU A 196 26.70 12.94 2.69
CA LEU A 196 26.88 11.48 2.62
C LEU A 196 25.57 10.75 2.29
N LEU A 197 24.47 11.11 2.97
CA LEU A 197 23.15 10.54 2.71
C LEU A 197 22.63 10.96 1.33
N ARG A 198 22.90 12.21 0.92
CA ARG A 198 22.59 12.69 -0.42
C ARG A 198 23.28 11.83 -1.49
N ASN A 199 24.57 11.54 -1.36
CA ASN A 199 25.31 10.72 -2.32
C ASN A 199 24.85 9.25 -2.34
N LEU A 200 24.38 8.72 -1.22
CA LEU A 200 23.80 7.37 -1.15
C LEU A 200 22.43 7.27 -1.83
N LEU A 201 21.66 8.36 -1.84
CA LEU A 201 20.30 8.42 -2.37
C LEU A 201 20.23 8.82 -3.84
N LEU A 202 21.28 9.42 -4.41
CA LEU A 202 21.27 9.75 -5.83
C LEU A 202 21.00 8.49 -6.67
N PRO A 203 20.10 8.56 -7.68
CA PRO A 203 19.89 7.46 -8.61
C PRO A 203 21.22 7.02 -9.20
N LYS A 204 21.44 5.70 -9.31
CA LYS A 204 22.61 5.18 -10.03
C LYS A 204 22.41 5.40 -11.53
N GLU A 205 23.48 5.44 -12.32
CA GLU A 205 23.40 5.65 -13.78
C GLU A 205 22.44 4.65 -14.46
N ASP A 206 22.36 3.41 -13.97
CA ASP A 206 21.40 2.38 -14.43
C ASP A 206 19.92 2.78 -14.23
N ASP A 207 19.61 3.48 -13.12
CA ASP A 207 18.25 3.98 -12.83
C ASP A 207 17.92 5.20 -13.73
N GLU A 208 18.93 6.03 -14.04
CA GLU A 208 18.77 7.19 -14.93
C GLU A 208 18.58 6.79 -16.40
N GLU A 209 19.25 5.74 -16.89
CA GLU A 209 19.04 5.22 -18.26
C GLU A 209 17.62 4.63 -18.45
N GLU A 210 17.12 3.91 -17.44
CA GLU A 210 15.75 3.36 -17.45
C GLU A 210 14.70 4.50 -17.51
N GLU A 211 14.97 5.64 -16.87
CA GLU A 211 14.12 6.84 -16.88
C GLU A 211 14.28 7.73 -18.13
N ARG A 212 15.52 7.99 -18.58
CA ARG A 212 15.88 8.96 -19.65
C ARG A 212 15.55 8.47 -21.07
N ALA A 213 15.30 7.17 -21.29
CA ALA A 213 14.80 6.68 -22.58
C ALA A 213 13.45 7.34 -22.95
N PRO A 214 13.33 8.01 -24.10
CA PRO A 214 12.63 9.29 -24.17
C PRO A 214 11.10 9.21 -24.14
N ASN A 215 10.52 10.08 -23.32
CA ASN A 215 9.15 10.57 -23.36
C ASN A 215 8.96 11.45 -24.63
N ARG A 216 8.80 10.85 -25.82
CA ARG A 216 8.40 11.58 -27.04
C ARG A 216 6.90 11.44 -27.32
N ARG A 217 6.10 12.30 -26.69
CA ARG A 217 4.80 12.81 -27.18
C ARG A 217 4.42 13.99 -26.26
N CYS A 218 4.25 15.24 -26.71
CA CYS A 218 3.57 15.71 -27.91
C CYS A 218 4.12 17.07 -28.36
N SER A 219 4.38 17.23 -29.67
CA SER A 219 4.05 18.40 -30.49
C SER A 219 4.56 18.15 -31.91
N ALA A 220 3.67 17.62 -32.76
CA ALA A 220 3.70 17.76 -34.21
C ALA A 220 2.42 17.11 -34.75
N VAL A 221 1.33 17.87 -34.79
CA VAL A 221 0.31 17.67 -35.82
C VAL A 221 0.97 18.17 -37.11
N ALA A 222 1.36 17.26 -38.00
CA ALA A 222 1.77 17.63 -39.35
C ALA A 222 0.50 17.89 -40.19
N PRO A 223 0.50 18.89 -41.09
CA PRO A 223 -0.65 19.18 -41.93
C PRO A 223 -0.83 18.07 -42.97
N VAL A 224 -2.08 17.74 -43.25
CA VAL A 224 -2.48 16.92 -44.39
C VAL A 224 -2.13 17.71 -45.66
N GLN A 225 -1.23 17.16 -46.49
CA GLN A 225 -1.07 17.61 -47.87
C GLN A 225 -2.24 17.02 -48.69
N GLU A 226 -3.13 17.89 -49.17
CA GLU A 226 -3.97 17.58 -50.32
C GLU A 226 -3.09 17.66 -51.57
N ASP A 227 -2.76 16.51 -52.16
CA ASP A 227 -2.27 16.44 -53.53
C ASP A 227 -3.46 16.54 -54.48
N SER A 228 -3.44 17.60 -55.27
CA SER A 228 -4.27 17.85 -56.44
C SER A 228 -4.02 16.82 -57.56
N MET A 229 -5.09 16.23 -58.06
CA MET A 229 -5.29 15.99 -59.50
C MET A 229 -6.77 16.11 -59.85
#